data_AF-A0A957TWI9-F1
#
_entry.id   AF-A0A957TWI9-F1
#
_cell.length_a   1.000
_cell.length_b   1.000
_cell.length_c   1.000
_cell.angle_alpha   90.00
_cell.angle_beta   90.00
_cell.angle_gamma   90.00
#
_symmetry.space_group_name_H-M   'P 1'
#
loop_
_entity.id
_entity.type
_entity.pdbx_description
1 polymer ?
#
loop_
_entity_poly.entity_id
_entity_poly.type
_entity_poly.pdbx_seq_one_letter_code
_entity_poly.pdbx_strand_id
1 'polypeptide(L)' 'MTKVYRMGETEVHALNGVSLTIAEGEYVAIIGTSGSGKSTLMNMIGLLDKPTAGSYRIRGTETS' A
#
# COMPACT_ATOMS: atom_id res chain seq x y z
N MET A 1 2.16 6.51 -1.60
CA MET A 1 0.73 6.32 -1.29
C MET A 1 0.50 6.22 0.21
N THR A 2 -0.70 6.57 0.65
CA THR A 2 -1.13 6.57 2.06
C THR A 2 -2.41 5.77 2.21
N LYS A 3 -2.55 5.07 3.34
CA LYS A 3 -3.76 4.37 3.74
C LYS A 3 -4.07 4.67 5.19
N VAL A 4 -5.24 5.25 5.42
CA VAL A 4 -5.81 5.49 6.75
C VAL A 4 -7.08 4.68 6.87
N TYR A 5 -7.14 3.81 7.88
CA TYR A 5 -8.37 3.13 8.28
C TYR A 5 -9.00 3.90 9.43
N ARG A 6 -10.30 4.17 9.34
CA ARG A 6 -11.06 4.81 10.41
C ARG A 6 -11.79 3.72 11.19
N MET A 7 -11.43 3.54 12.45
CA MET A 7 -12.01 2.56 13.36
C MET A 7 -12.71 3.28 14.49
N GLY A 8 -13.99 3.60 14.27
CA GLY A 8 -14.76 4.45 15.16
C GLY A 8 -14.19 5.88 15.19
N GLU A 9 -13.76 6.30 16.38
CA GLU A 9 -13.13 7.62 16.60
C GLU A 9 -11.62 7.62 16.32
N THR A 10 -11.00 6.44 16.15
CA THR A 10 -9.55 6.32 15.96
C THR A 10 -9.19 6.21 14.49
N GLU A 11 -8.13 6.92 14.09
CA GLU A 11 -7.52 6.78 12.76
C GLU A 11 -6.22 5.97 12.85
N VAL A 12 -6.12 4.94 12.01
CA VAL A 12 -4.95 4.06 11.90
C VAL A 12 -4.26 4.31 10.56
N HIS A 13 -3.06 4.88 10.61
CA HIS A 13 -2.22 5.15 9.45
C HIS A 13 -1.44 3.90 9.05
N ALA A 14 -2.11 2.96 8.39
CA ALA A 14 -1.51 1.67 8.00
C ALA A 14 -0.42 1.80 6.93
N LEU A 15 -0.52 2.79 6.02
CA LEU A 15 0.57 3.22 5.15
C LEU A 15 0.71 4.73 5.26
N ASN A 16 1.90 5.24 5.54
CA ASN A 16 2.14 6.66 5.75
C ASN A 16 3.10 7.24 4.70
N GLY A 17 2.61 7.47 3.48
CA GLY A 17 3.44 8.05 2.41
C GLY A 17 4.47 7.09 1.78
N VAL A 18 4.15 5.80 1.69
CA VAL A 18 5.06 4.78 1.12
C VAL A 18 5.28 5.03 -0.38
N SER A 19 6.54 5.11 -0.80
CA SER A 19 6.93 5.21 -2.21
C SER A 19 7.77 3.99 -2.59
N LEU A 20 7.32 3.26 -3.60
CA LEU A 20 7.94 2.02 -4.06
C LEU A 20 7.81 1.93 -5.58
N THR A 21 8.85 1.43 -6.24
CA THR A 21 8.83 1.06 -7.66
C THR A 21 9.41 -0.35 -7.75
N ILE A 22 8.72 -1.24 -8.45
CA ILE A 22 9.17 -2.61 -8.70
C ILE A 22 9.29 -2.77 -10.22
N ALA A 23 10.47 -3.12 -10.69
CA ALA A 23 10.73 -3.32 -12.11
C ALA A 23 10.23 -4.69 -12.58
N GLU A 24 10.05 -4.83 -13.89
CA GLU A 24 9.67 -6.13 -14.48
C GLU A 24 10.75 -7.18 -14.21
N GLY A 25 10.33 -8.35 -13.72
CA GLY A 25 11.22 -9.45 -13.37
C GLY A 25 11.87 -9.34 -11.98
N GLU A 26 11.66 -8.26 -11.23
CA GLU A 26 12.16 -8.17 -9.86
C GLU A 26 11.43 -9.11 -8.90
N TYR A 27 12.20 -9.72 -8.00
CA TYR A 27 11.68 -10.53 -6.90
C TYR A 27 11.89 -9.78 -5.59
N VAL A 28 10.81 -9.33 -4.97
CA VAL A 28 10.84 -8.43 -3.81
C VAL A 28 10.19 -9.09 -2.61
N ALA A 29 10.81 -8.96 -1.43
CA ALA A 29 10.24 -9.37 -0.16
C ALA A 29 9.87 -8.14 0.69
N ILE A 30 8.66 -8.11 1.25
CA ILE A 30 8.21 -7.08 2.18
C ILE A 30 8.33 -7.63 3.61
N ILE A 31 9.31 -7.15 4.37
CA ILE A 31 9.66 -7.65 5.70
C ILE A 31 9.48 -6.55 6.76
N GLY A 32 9.11 -6.93 7.98
CA GLY A 32 8.85 -5.98 9.07
C GLY A 32 8.03 -6.61 10.20
N THR A 33 8.03 -5.97 11.37
CA THR A 33 7.32 -6.43 12.58
C THR A 33 5.80 -6.49 12.39
N SER A 34 5.09 -7.27 13.22
CA SER A 34 3.62 -7.29 13.18
C SER A 34 3.05 -5.87 13.32
N GLY A 35 2.02 -5.52 12.55
CA GLY A 35 1.42 -4.19 12.54
C GLY A 35 2.11 -3.13 11.67
N SER A 36 3.28 -3.41 11.08
CA SER A 36 4.04 -2.43 10.29
C SER A 36 3.44 -2.06 8.91
N GLY A 37 2.22 -2.50 8.58
CA GLY A 37 1.56 -2.19 7.31
C GLY A 37 1.84 -3.13 6.12
N LYS A 38 2.60 -4.22 6.32
CA LYS A 38 2.96 -5.16 5.22
C LYS A 38 1.75 -5.73 4.49
N SER A 39 0.80 -6.30 5.24
CA SER A 39 -0.41 -6.90 4.65
C SER A 39 -1.29 -5.83 3.98
N THR A 40 -1.31 -4.61 4.53
CA THR A 40 -1.97 -3.48 3.88
C THR A 40 -1.32 -3.14 2.54
N LEU A 41 0.01 -3.06 2.47
CA LEU A 41 0.72 -2.83 1.21
C LEU A 41 0.47 -3.98 0.21
N MET A 42 0.47 -5.22 0.66
CA MET A 42 0.12 -6.39 -0.16
C MET A 42 -1.30 -6.30 -0.73
N ASN A 43 -2.28 -5.88 0.08
CA ASN A 43 -3.65 -5.70 -0.37
C ASN A 43 -3.78 -4.59 -1.43
N MET A 44 -3.03 -3.49 -1.27
CA MET A 44 -2.96 -2.43 -2.29
C MET A 44 -2.39 -2.95 -3.61
N ILE A 45 -1.27 -3.67 -3.54
CA ILE A 45 -0.61 -4.23 -4.73
C ILE A 45 -1.54 -5.20 -5.45
N GLY A 46 -2.25 -6.04 -4.68
CA GLY A 46 -3.23 -7.01 -5.19
C GLY A 46 -4.57 -6.42 -5.62
N LEU A 47 -4.73 -5.09 -5.63
CA LEU A 47 -5.99 -4.39 -5.96
C LEU A 47 -7.19 -4.81 -5.10
N LEU A 48 -6.94 -5.35 -3.90
CA LEU A 48 -7.97 -5.73 -2.94
C LEU A 48 -8.42 -4.54 -2.09
N ASP A 49 -7.65 -3.45 -2.10
CA ASP A 49 -7.94 -2.20 -1.41
C ASP A 49 -7.43 -1.02 -2.25
N LYS A 50 -7.89 0.19 -1.93
CA LYS A 50 -7.49 1.44 -2.58
C LYS A 50 -6.78 2.37 -1.61
N PRO A 51 -5.75 3.11 -2.05
CA PRO A 51 -5.09 4.11 -1.23
C PRO A 51 -6.09 5.19 -0.82
N THR A 52 -5.97 5.70 0.41
CA THR A 52 -6.73 6.89 0.84
C THR A 52 -6.21 8.13 0.11
N ALA A 53 -4.90 8.17 -0.19
CA ALA A 53 -4.27 9.24 -0.97
C ALA A 53 -3.02 8.75 -1.71
N GLY A 54 -2.67 9.46 -2.78
CA GLY A 54 -1.53 9.15 -3.67
C GLY A 54 -1.94 8.29 -4.87
N SER A 55 -0.94 7.81 -5.61
CA SER A 55 -1.12 7.07 -6.86
C SER A 55 -0.58 5.64 -6.77
N TYR A 56 -1.16 4.74 -7.55
CA TYR A 56 -0.66 3.39 -7.78
C TYR A 56 -0.87 3.00 -9.24
N ARG A 57 0.26 2.75 -9.93
CA ARG A 57 0.28 2.40 -11.35
C ARG A 57 0.79 0.99 -11.57
N ILE A 58 0.09 0.23 -12.41
CA ILE A 58 0.53 -1.08 -12.90
C ILE A 58 0.86 -0.93 -14.38
N ARG A 59 2.10 -1.26 -14.75
CA ARG A 59 2.59 -1.16 -16.15
C ARG A 59 2.34 0.23 -16.76
N GLY A 60 2.52 1.28 -15.95
CA GLY A 60 2.31 2.68 -16.35
C GLY A 60 0.86 3.18 -16.29
N THR A 61 -0.12 2.29 -16.10
CA THR A 61 -1.55 2.65 -16.05
C THR A 61 -2.00 2.89 -14.62
N GLU A 62 -2.68 4.00 -14.36
CA GLU A 62 -3.28 4.30 -13.06
C GLU A 62 -4.40 3.29 -12.73
N THR A 63 -4.43 2.82 -11.49
CA THR A 63 -5.40 1.80 -11.03
C THR A 63 -6.69 2.40 -10.46
N SER A 64 -6.77 3.74 -10.40
CA SER A 64 -7.90 4.52 -9.88
C SER A 64 -8.47 5.45 -10.93
#